data_AF-L9YRB4-F1
#
_entry.id   AF-L9YRB4-F1
#
_cell.length_a   1.000
_cell.length_b   1.000
_cell.length_c   1.000
_cell.angle_alpha   90.00
_cell.angle_beta   90.00
_cell.angle_gamma   90.00
#
_symmetry.space_group_name_H-M   'P 1'
#
loop_
_entity.id
_entity.type
_entity.pdbx_description
1 polymer ?
#
loop_
_entity_poly.entity_id
_entity_poly.type
_entity_poly.pdbx_seq_one_letter_code
_entity_poly.pdbx_strand_id
1 'polypeptide(L)'
;MSQVETTPHEIDGRWKWPDWGRGPYDALSSIMLGPPFEGYLEITTEIDGEPWHLEVSYSKSGFAPRLSDGINAERLYEWDIKGRGRGERKASYNIGPRFPNMRHWESGERLQLPWENQVGEVDGVRTRVGTQRTGQPLHARGLESVVSRQRSVAPV
;
A
#
# COMPACT_ATOMS: atom_id res chain seq x y z
N MET A 1 -11.09 -23.81 -36.64
CA MET A 1 -11.31 -22.48 -36.04
C MET A 1 -10.57 -22.45 -34.72
N SER A 2 -9.44 -21.75 -34.64
CA SER A 2 -8.72 -21.52 -33.39
C SER A 2 -9.53 -20.54 -32.56
N GLN A 3 -10.10 -21.02 -31.46
CA GLN A 3 -10.73 -20.18 -30.45
C GLN A 3 -9.68 -19.16 -29.98
N VAL A 4 -10.00 -17.88 -30.12
CA VAL A 4 -9.17 -16.76 -29.65
C VAL A 4 -8.94 -16.94 -28.15
N GLU A 5 -7.68 -17.11 -27.73
CA GLU A 5 -7.31 -17.10 -26.31
C GLU A 5 -7.74 -15.78 -25.68
N THR A 6 -8.40 -15.86 -24.53
CA THR A 6 -8.94 -14.70 -23.83
C THR A 6 -7.80 -13.80 -23.35
N THR A 7 -7.80 -12.57 -23.88
CA THR A 7 -6.86 -11.46 -23.69
C THR A 7 -6.75 -11.03 -22.21
N PRO A 8 -5.62 -10.45 -21.74
CA PRO A 8 -5.29 -10.36 -20.31
C PRO A 8 -6.26 -9.49 -19.52
N HIS A 9 -6.76 -10.01 -18.41
CA HIS A 9 -7.54 -9.26 -17.44
C HIS A 9 -6.60 -8.37 -16.61
N GLU A 10 -6.53 -7.10 -16.97
CA GLU A 10 -5.92 -6.06 -16.15
C GLU A 10 -6.99 -5.39 -15.29
N ILE A 11 -6.73 -5.29 -13.99
CA ILE A 11 -7.57 -4.51 -13.06
C ILE A 11 -6.70 -3.38 -12.54
N ASP A 12 -7.13 -2.13 -12.74
CA ASP A 12 -6.60 -0.96 -12.06
C ASP A 12 -7.72 -0.34 -11.22
N GLY A 13 -7.43 -0.09 -9.95
CA GLY A 13 -8.44 0.38 -9.00
C GLY A 13 -7.82 1.24 -7.90
N ARG A 14 -8.67 2.05 -7.25
CA ARG A 14 -8.29 2.82 -6.06
C ARG A 14 -9.21 2.45 -4.91
N TRP A 15 -8.67 1.73 -3.96
CA TRP A 15 -9.34 1.37 -2.72
C TRP A 15 -9.06 2.42 -1.66
N LYS A 16 -10.04 2.64 -0.80
CA LYS A 16 -10.02 3.68 0.24
C LYS A 16 -10.41 3.06 1.56
N TRP A 17 -9.57 3.28 2.56
CA TRP A 17 -9.66 2.64 3.87
C TRP A 17 -9.70 3.72 4.95
N PRO A 18 -10.89 4.28 5.27
CA PRO A 18 -11.04 5.26 6.34
C PRO A 18 -11.06 4.65 7.74
N ASP A 19 -11.54 3.41 7.85
CA ASP A 19 -11.93 2.82 9.14
C ASP A 19 -10.76 2.61 10.12
N TRP A 20 -9.54 2.57 9.60
CA TRP A 20 -8.32 2.31 10.36
C TRP A 20 -7.46 3.58 10.55
N GLY A 21 -7.97 4.74 10.13
CA GLY A 21 -7.18 5.96 10.02
C GLY A 21 -5.90 5.73 9.22
N ARG A 22 -4.84 6.43 9.58
CA ARG A 22 -3.51 6.25 8.99
C ARG A 22 -2.69 5.10 9.61
N GLY A 23 -3.23 4.41 10.61
CA GLY A 23 -2.52 3.39 11.40
C GLY A 23 -1.72 2.38 10.55
N PRO A 24 -2.31 1.76 9.51
CA PRO A 24 -1.58 0.82 8.65
C PRO A 24 -0.39 1.46 7.91
N TYR A 25 -0.54 2.71 7.46
CA TYR A 25 0.52 3.45 6.78
C TYR A 25 1.64 3.84 7.76
N ASP A 26 1.28 4.35 8.93
CA ASP A 26 2.27 4.76 9.93
C ASP A 26 3.03 3.54 10.48
N ALA A 27 2.34 2.41 10.68
CA ALA A 27 2.95 1.14 11.08
C ALA A 27 3.94 0.63 10.02
N LEU A 28 3.53 0.56 8.75
CA LEU A 28 4.43 0.15 7.67
C LEU A 28 5.65 1.07 7.59
N SER A 29 5.44 2.39 7.73
CA SER A 29 6.52 3.38 7.69
C SER A 29 7.50 3.20 8.85
N SER A 30 6.98 2.96 10.07
CA SER A 30 7.81 2.76 11.26
C SER A 30 8.72 1.54 11.16
N ILE A 31 8.24 0.46 10.55
CA ILE A 31 8.99 -0.78 10.36
C ILE A 31 10.00 -0.60 9.23
N MET A 32 9.53 -0.12 8.08
CA MET A 32 10.30 -0.16 6.85
C MET A 32 11.40 0.91 6.79
N LEU A 33 11.21 2.09 7.38
CA LEU A 33 12.21 3.17 7.29
C LEU A 33 13.41 2.96 8.22
N GLY A 34 13.30 2.09 9.21
CA GLY A 34 14.37 1.76 10.15
C GLY A 34 15.19 0.53 9.74
N PRO A 35 16.31 0.27 10.43
CA PRO A 35 17.01 -1.02 10.33
C PRO A 35 16.07 -2.17 10.71
N PRO A 36 16.15 -3.33 10.03
CA PRO A 36 17.15 -3.70 9.02
C PRO A 36 16.78 -3.37 7.57
N PHE A 37 15.62 -2.75 7.31
CA PHE A 37 15.07 -2.63 5.97
C PHE A 37 15.53 -1.37 5.25
N GLU A 38 15.70 -0.26 5.97
CA GLU A 38 16.18 1.02 5.41
C GLU A 38 15.39 1.46 4.16
N GLY A 39 14.10 1.11 4.14
CA GLY A 39 13.12 1.44 3.11
C GLY A 39 13.03 0.48 1.93
N TYR A 40 13.76 -0.64 1.96
CA TYR A 40 13.67 -1.69 0.95
C TYR A 40 13.55 -3.08 1.60
N LEU A 41 12.66 -3.91 1.08
CA LEU A 41 12.53 -5.31 1.47
C LEU A 41 12.22 -6.15 0.24
N GLU A 42 12.94 -7.26 0.10
CA GLU A 42 12.65 -8.29 -0.89
C GLU A 42 12.51 -9.63 -0.16
N ILE A 43 11.37 -10.30 -0.34
CA ILE A 43 11.05 -11.53 0.39
C ILE A 43 10.23 -12.47 -0.47
N THR A 44 10.51 -13.76 -0.37
CA THR A 44 9.61 -14.80 -0.88
C THR A 44 8.78 -15.35 0.28
N THR A 45 7.46 -15.29 0.15
CA THR A 45 6.51 -15.76 1.16
C THR A 45 5.36 -16.53 0.51
N GLU A 46 4.59 -17.25 1.31
CA GLU A 46 3.36 -17.88 0.86
C GLU A 46 2.16 -16.92 1.01
N ILE A 47 1.34 -16.79 -0.02
CA ILE A 47 0.04 -16.08 0.00
C ILE A 47 -0.99 -17.05 -0.59
N ASP A 48 -2.05 -17.34 0.16
CA ASP A 48 -3.12 -18.26 -0.22
C ASP A 48 -2.61 -19.65 -0.69
N GLY A 49 -1.55 -20.16 -0.06
CA GLY A 49 -0.96 -21.46 -0.39
C GLY A 49 -0.02 -21.45 -1.61
N GLU A 50 0.23 -20.29 -2.21
CA GLU A 50 1.14 -20.14 -3.34
C GLU A 50 2.38 -19.32 -2.98
N PRO A 51 3.57 -19.66 -3.53
CA PRO A 51 4.76 -18.84 -3.34
C PRO A 51 4.67 -17.55 -4.15
N TRP A 52 4.90 -16.43 -3.46
CA TRP A 52 4.97 -15.09 -4.01
C TRP A 52 6.30 -14.45 -3.66
N HIS A 53 6.89 -13.80 -4.65
CA HIS A 53 8.05 -12.97 -4.47
C HIS A 53 7.61 -11.50 -4.37
N LEU A 54 7.87 -10.87 -3.24
CA LEU A 54 7.45 -9.53 -2.89
C LEU A 54 8.64 -8.58 -2.84
N GLU A 55 8.46 -7.41 -3.44
CA GLU A 55 9.38 -6.27 -3.41
C GLU A 55 8.63 -5.09 -2.79
N VAL A 56 9.12 -4.59 -1.66
CA VAL A 56 8.59 -3.41 -0.96
C VAL A 56 9.61 -2.30 -1.06
N SER A 57 9.15 -1.15 -1.54
CA SER A 57 9.95 0.06 -1.72
C SER A 57 9.06 1.28 -1.45
N TYR A 58 9.62 2.48 -1.55
CA TYR A 58 8.84 3.70 -1.44
C TYR A 58 9.30 4.77 -2.42
N SER A 59 8.42 5.72 -2.67
CA SER A 59 8.71 6.95 -3.39
C SER A 59 8.35 8.17 -2.54
N LYS A 60 9.02 9.30 -2.78
CA LYS A 60 8.66 10.58 -2.13
C LYS A 60 7.41 11.14 -2.80
N SER A 61 6.37 11.36 -2.01
CA SER A 61 5.10 11.90 -2.50
C SER A 61 5.16 13.41 -2.74
N GLY A 62 4.11 13.95 -3.34
CA GLY A 62 3.87 15.39 -3.41
C GLY A 62 3.29 16.00 -2.13
N PHE A 63 3.17 15.23 -1.03
CA PHE A 63 2.44 15.63 0.16
C PHE A 63 3.36 16.04 1.31
N ALA A 64 3.09 17.21 1.91
CA ALA A 64 3.70 17.58 3.18
C ALA A 64 3.10 16.73 4.32
N PRO A 65 3.89 16.41 5.37
CA PRO A 65 3.32 15.93 6.61
C PRO A 65 2.45 17.01 7.25
N ARG A 66 1.47 16.59 8.04
CA ARG A 66 0.73 17.53 8.89
C ARG A 66 1.68 17.99 10.00
N LEU A 67 1.71 19.29 10.28
CA LEU A 67 2.59 19.89 11.31
C LEU A 67 2.45 19.23 12.68
N SER A 68 1.25 18.75 13.02
CA SER A 68 0.97 18.07 14.30
C SER A 68 1.54 16.66 14.40
N ASP A 69 1.91 16.01 13.29
CA ASP A 69 2.27 14.59 13.29
C ASP A 69 3.71 14.35 13.80
N GLY A 70 4.49 15.41 14.05
CA GLY A 70 5.86 15.29 14.56
C GLY A 70 6.84 14.60 13.60
N ILE A 71 6.47 14.47 12.33
CA ILE A 71 7.29 13.83 11.30
C ILE A 71 8.38 14.79 10.85
N ASN A 72 9.65 14.43 11.11
CA ASN A 72 10.81 15.21 10.69
C ASN A 72 11.24 14.85 9.26
N ALA A 73 10.33 15.05 8.30
CA ALA A 73 10.60 14.87 6.87
C ALA A 73 9.87 15.96 6.07
N GLU A 74 10.47 16.41 4.97
CA GLU A 74 9.84 17.43 4.11
C GLU A 74 8.59 16.89 3.38
N ARG A 75 8.60 15.58 3.07
CA ARG A 75 7.56 14.93 2.27
C ARG A 75 7.19 13.59 2.88
N LEU A 76 5.92 13.25 2.79
CA LEU A 76 5.44 11.90 3.09
C LEU A 76 5.84 10.94 1.96
N TYR A 77 5.86 9.65 2.27
CA TYR A 77 6.16 8.60 1.31
C TYR A 77 4.89 7.97 0.73
N GLU A 78 4.97 7.44 -0.48
CA GLU A 78 4.03 6.42 -0.96
C GLU A 78 4.76 5.08 -1.02
N TRP A 79 4.17 4.04 -0.43
CA TRP A 79 4.74 2.69 -0.40
C TRP A 79 4.35 1.92 -1.65
N ASP A 80 5.33 1.36 -2.32
CA ASP A 80 5.17 0.55 -3.51
C ASP A 80 5.47 -0.93 -3.18
N ILE A 81 4.44 -1.77 -3.23
CA ILE A 81 4.53 -3.22 -3.02
C ILE A 81 4.26 -3.91 -4.35
N LYS A 82 5.22 -4.69 -4.84
CA LYS A 82 5.08 -5.48 -6.07
C LYS A 82 5.20 -6.96 -5.72
N GLY A 83 4.20 -7.73 -6.13
CA GLY A 83 4.18 -9.18 -6.01
C GLY A 83 4.32 -9.85 -7.38
N ARG A 84 5.17 -10.86 -7.44
CA ARG A 84 5.32 -11.78 -8.58
C ARG A 84 5.01 -13.19 -8.09
N GLY A 85 3.90 -13.75 -8.57
CA GLY A 85 3.49 -15.12 -8.26
C GLY A 85 4.00 -16.11 -9.31
N ARG A 86 3.62 -17.38 -9.16
CA ARG A 86 3.91 -18.40 -10.18
C ARG A 86 3.29 -18.03 -11.53
N GLY A 87 4.07 -18.20 -12.60
CA GLY A 87 3.66 -17.83 -13.96
C GLY A 87 3.77 -16.32 -14.20
N GLU A 88 2.88 -15.77 -15.03
CA GLU A 88 2.87 -14.33 -15.36
C GLU A 88 2.00 -13.49 -14.41
N ARG A 89 1.70 -14.01 -13.21
CA ARG A 89 0.85 -13.32 -12.22
C ARG A 89 1.61 -12.17 -11.57
N LYS A 90 1.05 -10.97 -11.66
CA LYS A 90 1.62 -9.75 -11.06
C LYS A 90 0.54 -8.97 -10.33
N ALA A 91 0.90 -8.46 -9.16
CA ALA A 91 0.12 -7.50 -8.41
C ALA A 91 1.01 -6.33 -7.99
N SER A 92 0.51 -5.11 -8.08
CA SER A 92 1.18 -3.90 -7.63
C SER A 92 0.23 -3.07 -6.78
N TYR A 93 0.77 -2.54 -5.69
CA TYR A 93 0.06 -1.70 -4.75
C TYR A 93 0.87 -0.44 -4.51
N ASN A 94 0.22 0.72 -4.63
CA ASN A 94 0.78 1.99 -4.21
C ASN A 94 -0.09 2.56 -3.08
N ILE A 95 0.50 2.68 -1.90
CA ILE A 95 -0.18 2.96 -0.64
C ILE A 95 0.25 4.34 -0.15
N GLY A 96 -0.71 5.25 -0.03
CA GLY A 96 -0.46 6.61 0.44
C GLY A 96 -1.41 7.03 1.57
N PRO A 97 -0.94 7.87 2.51
CA PRO A 97 -1.76 8.35 3.59
C PRO A 97 -2.78 9.36 3.06
N ARG A 98 -3.95 9.43 3.68
CA ARG A 98 -4.96 10.45 3.42
C ARG A 98 -5.42 11.05 4.72
N PHE A 99 -5.60 12.36 4.73
CA PHE A 99 -6.01 13.10 5.90
C PHE A 99 -6.58 14.47 5.51
N PRO A 100 -7.43 15.10 6.34
CA PRO A 100 -7.99 16.41 6.01
C PRO A 100 -6.92 17.48 5.84
N ASN A 101 -7.17 18.40 4.91
CA ASN A 101 -6.32 19.57 4.64
C ASN A 101 -4.89 19.22 4.24
N MET A 102 -4.70 18.13 3.49
CA MET A 102 -3.41 17.78 2.90
C MET A 102 -2.85 18.95 2.08
N ARG A 103 -1.54 19.15 2.15
CA ARG A 103 -0.84 20.23 1.47
C ARG A 103 0.24 19.70 0.55
N HIS A 104 0.47 20.43 -0.53
CA HIS A 104 1.62 20.18 -1.39
C HIS A 104 2.90 20.51 -0.61
N TRP A 105 3.92 19.66 -0.73
CA TRP A 105 5.14 19.80 0.06
C TRP A 105 5.93 21.08 -0.26
N GLU A 106 5.93 21.52 -1.52
CA GLU A 106 6.74 22.67 -1.96
C GLU A 106 6.01 23.99 -1.80
N SER A 107 4.76 24.04 -2.28
CA SER A 107 3.98 25.28 -2.33
C SER A 107 3.20 25.54 -1.04
N GLY A 108 3.03 24.53 -0.20
CA GLY A 108 2.19 24.59 1.00
C GLY A 108 0.69 24.73 0.70
N GLU A 109 0.28 24.76 -0.57
CA GLU A 109 -1.11 24.91 -0.97
C GLU A 109 -1.94 23.68 -0.58
N ARG A 110 -3.21 23.90 -0.22
CA ARG A 110 -4.14 22.81 0.06
C ARG A 110 -4.41 22.03 -1.22
N LEU A 111 -4.24 20.72 -1.14
CA LEU A 111 -4.56 19.79 -2.21
C LEU A 111 -6.06 19.49 -2.21
N GLN A 112 -6.67 19.51 -3.39
CA GLN A 112 -8.01 18.98 -3.60
C GLN A 112 -7.89 17.55 -4.11
N LEU A 113 -8.04 16.58 -3.20
CA LEU A 113 -7.99 15.17 -3.55
C LEU A 113 -9.43 14.64 -3.68
N PRO A 114 -9.68 13.59 -4.48
CA PRO A 114 -10.98 12.92 -4.47
C PRO A 114 -11.33 12.24 -3.13
N TRP A 115 -10.51 12.38 -2.10
CA TRP A 115 -10.69 11.72 -0.81
C TRP A 115 -11.83 12.38 -0.04
N GLU A 116 -11.72 13.69 0.22
CA GLU A 116 -12.68 14.43 1.03
C GLU A 116 -14.09 14.34 0.43
N ASN A 117 -14.21 14.43 -0.89
CA ASN A 117 -15.51 14.38 -1.58
C ASN A 117 -16.16 12.98 -1.61
N GLN A 118 -15.41 11.90 -1.38
CA GLN A 118 -15.92 10.53 -1.52
C GLN A 118 -15.90 9.74 -0.21
N VAL A 119 -15.08 10.16 0.75
CA VAL A 119 -14.89 9.48 2.05
C VAL A 119 -15.19 10.41 3.21
N GLY A 120 -14.99 11.72 3.05
CA GLY A 120 -15.19 12.72 4.08
C GLY A 120 -13.88 13.24 4.68
N GLU A 121 -14.02 14.10 5.68
CA GLU A 121 -12.90 14.73 6.38
C GLU A 121 -12.35 13.81 7.49
N VAL A 122 -11.87 12.64 7.09
CA VAL A 122 -11.27 11.64 7.98
C VAL A 122 -9.89 11.22 7.52
N ASP A 123 -9.05 10.83 8.48
CA ASP A 123 -7.76 10.19 8.21
C ASP A 123 -7.99 8.78 7.64
N GLY A 124 -7.05 8.29 6.85
CA GLY A 124 -7.18 6.99 6.19
C GLY A 124 -6.01 6.64 5.29
N VAL A 125 -6.20 5.58 4.52
CA VAL A 125 -5.22 5.10 3.52
C VAL A 125 -5.89 4.95 2.17
N ARG A 126 -5.21 5.41 1.12
CA ARG A 126 -5.57 5.13 -0.27
C ARG A 126 -4.59 4.12 -0.85
N THR A 127 -5.12 3.05 -1.44
CA THR A 127 -4.33 2.04 -2.14
C THR A 127 -4.72 2.05 -3.61
N ARG A 128 -3.78 2.36 -4.51
CA ARG A 128 -3.94 2.02 -5.92
C ARG A 128 -3.53 0.55 -6.09
N VAL A 129 -4.34 -0.23 -6.79
CA VAL A 129 -4.12 -1.65 -7.06
C VAL A 129 -4.02 -1.84 -8.56
N GLY A 130 -2.97 -2.49 -9.03
CA GLY A 130 -2.84 -3.00 -10.39
C GLY A 130 -2.65 -4.51 -10.37
N THR A 131 -3.42 -5.26 -11.15
CA THR A 131 -3.17 -6.71 -11.32
C THR A 131 -3.14 -7.08 -12.79
N GLN A 132 -2.26 -7.99 -13.17
CA GLN A 132 -2.23 -8.59 -14.50
C GLN A 132 -2.50 -10.10 -14.39
N ARG A 133 -3.55 -10.54 -15.11
CA ARG A 133 -4.07 -11.92 -15.27
C ARG A 133 -4.69 -12.54 -14.00
N THR A 134 -6.01 -12.37 -13.84
CA THR A 134 -6.82 -13.00 -12.78
C THR A 134 -7.36 -14.37 -13.21
N GLY A 135 -6.78 -15.44 -12.64
CA GLY A 135 -7.55 -16.64 -12.32
C GLY A 135 -7.95 -16.52 -10.86
N GLN A 136 -9.17 -16.04 -10.60
CA GLN A 136 -9.71 -15.61 -9.30
C GLN A 136 -9.04 -14.37 -8.66
N PRO A 137 -9.83 -13.46 -8.04
CA PRO A 137 -9.27 -12.34 -7.29
C PRO A 137 -8.57 -12.87 -6.04
N LEU A 138 -7.33 -12.42 -5.80
CA LEU A 138 -6.70 -12.51 -4.48
C LEU A 138 -7.66 -11.84 -3.50
N HIS A 139 -8.28 -12.62 -2.62
CA HIS A 139 -9.11 -12.07 -1.57
C HIS A 139 -8.22 -11.18 -0.71
N ALA A 140 -8.60 -9.91 -0.53
CA ALA A 140 -7.89 -8.93 0.30
C ALA A 140 -7.76 -9.32 1.79
N ARG A 141 -8.10 -10.56 2.18
CA ARG A 141 -7.95 -11.14 3.52
C ARG A 141 -6.50 -11.51 3.86
N GLY A 142 -5.60 -11.59 2.88
CA GLY A 142 -4.20 -11.98 3.14
C GLY A 142 -3.40 -11.00 4.01
N LEU A 143 -3.74 -9.71 3.99
CA LEU A 143 -3.05 -8.68 4.78
C LEU A 143 -3.40 -8.70 6.28
N GLU A 144 -4.53 -9.31 6.67
CA GLU A 144 -4.88 -9.48 8.08
C GLU A 144 -3.97 -10.53 8.78
N SER A 145 -3.43 -11.49 8.03
CA SER A 145 -2.65 -12.60 8.58
C SER A 145 -1.20 -12.23 8.93
N VAL A 146 -0.61 -11.26 8.23
CA VAL A 146 0.80 -10.86 8.43
C VAL A 146 0.95 -10.04 9.71
N VAL A 147 -0.03 -9.18 10.02
CA VAL A 147 -0.01 -8.37 11.25
C VAL A 147 -0.40 -9.21 12.49
N SER A 148 -1.22 -10.26 12.33
CA SER A 148 -1.62 -11.13 13.44
C SER A 148 -0.53 -12.10 13.91
N ARG A 149 0.42 -12.50 13.05
CA ARG A 149 1.42 -13.53 13.39
C ARG A 149 2.68 -13.03 14.09
N GLN A 150 2.88 -11.71 14.23
CA GLN A 150 4.00 -11.18 15.02
C GLN A 150 3.69 -10.93 16.51
N ARG A 151 2.48 -11.23 16.98
CA ARG A 151 2.13 -11.13 18.42
C ARG A 151 2.33 -12.40 19.25
N SER A 152 2.81 -13.50 18.67
CA SER A 152 2.97 -14.77 19.41
C SER A 152 4.41 -15.17 19.74
N VAL A 153 5.39 -14.29 19.57
CA VAL A 153 6.79 -14.59 19.96
C VAL A 153 7.39 -13.42 20.73
N ALA A 154 6.93 -13.22 21.96
CA ALA A 154 7.71 -12.57 23.00
C ALA A 154 7.62 -13.49 24.24
N PRO A 155 8.72 -14.15 24.66
CA PRO A 155 8.75 -14.84 25.94
C PRO A 155 8.82 -13.81 27.09
N VAL A 156 8.27 -14.24 28.23
CA VAL A 156 8.25 -13.59 29.56
C VAL A 156 9.66 -13.22 30.03
#